data_AF-A0A7J9XZ90-F1
#
_entry.id   AF-A0A7J9XZ90-F1
#
_cell.length_a   1.000
_cell.length_b   1.000
_cell.length_c   1.000
_cell.angle_alpha   90.00
_cell.angle_beta   90.00
_cell.angle_gamma   90.00
#
_symmetry.space_group_name_H-M   'P 1'
#
loop_
_entity.id
_entity.type
_entity.pdbx_description
1 polymer ?
#
loop_
_entity_poly.entity_id
_entity_poly.type
_entity_poly.pdbx_seq_one_letter_code
_entity_poly.pdbx_strand_id
1 'polypeptide(L)' 'MIGKILIANRGEIAVRILRACRDLGIPAVVAYSEADRDTLAVRLADEAICIGPAEARRSYLNQPAVISAAMISACDAIH' A
#
# COMPACT_ATOMS: atom_id res chain seq x y z
N MET A 1 -17.81 8.13 1.44
CA MET A 1 -17.46 7.23 0.32
C MET A 1 -15.94 7.22 0.24
N ILE A 2 -15.31 6.05 0.05
CA ILE A 2 -13.84 5.95 -0.01
C ILE A 2 -13.41 6.35 -1.42
N GLY A 3 -12.62 7.42 -1.55
CA GLY A 3 -12.11 7.93 -2.82
C GLY A 3 -10.74 7.36 -3.18
N LYS A 4 -9.88 7.08 -2.18
CA LYS A 4 -8.57 6.45 -2.37
C LYS A 4 -8.15 5.67 -1.13
N ILE A 5 -7.46 4.54 -1.31
CA ILE A 5 -7.05 3.66 -0.20
C ILE A 5 -5.56 3.34 -0.23
N LEU A 6 -4.91 3.34 0.94
CA LEU A 6 -3.57 2.78 1.11
C LEU A 6 -3.69 1.31 1.54
N ILE A 7 -2.96 0.44 0.86
CA ILE A 7 -2.82 -0.98 1.20
C ILE A 7 -1.53 -1.15 2.00
N ALA A 8 -1.64 -1.35 3.30
CA ALA A 8 -0.55 -1.54 4.25
C ALA A 8 -0.21 -3.03 4.44
N ASN A 9 -0.13 -3.77 3.33
CA ASN A 9 0.14 -5.21 3.32
C ASN A 9 1.02 -5.58 2.12
N ARG A 10 1.45 -6.84 2.03
CA ARG A 10 2.32 -7.34 0.95
C ARG A 10 1.85 -8.69 0.40
N GLY A 11 2.57 -9.20 -0.58
CA GLY A 11 2.33 -10.53 -1.16
C GLY A 11 0.94 -10.66 -1.80
N GLU A 12 0.37 -11.86 -1.72
CA GLU A 12 -0.92 -12.19 -2.33
C GLU A 12 -2.10 -11.41 -1.74
N ILE A 13 -2.02 -11.00 -0.47
CA ILE A 13 -3.08 -10.23 0.19
C ILE A 13 -3.16 -8.82 -0.41
N ALA A 14 -2.02 -8.17 -0.65
CA ALA A 14 -2.01 -6.87 -1.33
C ALA A 14 -2.61 -6.96 -2.74
N VAL A 15 -2.29 -8.01 -3.50
CA VAL A 15 -2.87 -8.27 -4.83
C VAL A 15 -4.38 -8.53 -4.75
N ARG A 16 -4.84 -9.27 -3.73
CA ARG A 16 -6.27 -9.53 -3.50
C ARG A 16 -7.03 -8.23 -3.26
N ILE A 17 -6.50 -7.34 -2.42
CA ILE A 17 -7.15 -6.05 -2.11
C ILE A 17 -7.14 -5.15 -3.36
N LEU A 18 -6.02 -5.07 -4.08
CA LEU A 18 -5.92 -4.32 -5.35
C LEU A 18 -6.99 -4.74 -6.36
N ARG A 19 -7.26 -6.04 -6.51
CA ARG A 19 -8.30 -6.54 -7.41
C ARG A 19 -9.69 -6.04 -6.98
N ALA A 20 -10.00 -6.13 -5.70
CA ALA A 20 -11.27 -5.62 -5.17
C ALA A 20 -11.41 -4.10 -5.36
N CYS A 21 -10.34 -3.33 -5.13
CA CYS A 21 -10.32 -1.89 -5.37
C CYS A 21 -10.59 -1.56 -6.85
N ARG A 22 -9.97 -2.29 -7.79
CA ARG A 22 -10.21 -2.12 -9.23
C ARG A 22 -11.66 -2.45 -9.62
N ASP A 23 -12.23 -3.54 -9.11
CA ASP A 23 -13.62 -3.91 -9.40
C ASP A 23 -14.61 -2.83 -8.93
N LEU A 24 -14.26 -2.09 -7.87
CA LEU A 24 -15.04 -0.99 -7.31
C LEU A 24 -14.70 0.38 -7.90
N GLY A 25 -13.69 0.48 -8.78
CA GLY A 25 -13.20 1.75 -9.32
C GLY A 25 -12.57 2.66 -8.27
N ILE A 26 -12.00 2.09 -7.20
CA ILE A 26 -11.32 2.83 -6.12
C ILE A 26 -9.80 2.82 -6.39
N PRO A 27 -9.18 3.98 -6.62
CA PRO A 27 -7.72 4.10 -6.71
C PRO A 27 -7.01 3.57 -5.45
N ALA A 28 -5.93 2.83 -5.66
CA ALA A 28 -5.21 2.16 -4.58
C ALA A 28 -3.70 2.46 -4.61
N VAL A 29 -3.16 2.76 -3.43
CA VAL A 29 -1.73 2.98 -3.18
C VAL A 29 -1.18 1.78 -2.44
N VAL A 30 -0.08 1.19 -2.89
CA VAL A 30 0.60 0.11 -2.17
C VAL A 30 1.77 0.64 -1.35
N ALA A 31 1.76 0.39 -0.04
CA ALA A 31 2.93 0.58 0.80
C ALA A 31 3.87 -0.62 0.69
N TYR A 32 5.17 -0.39 0.46
CA TYR A 32 6.14 -1.46 0.28
C TYR A 32 7.45 -1.24 1.03
N SER A 33 8.12 -2.32 1.45
CA SER A 33 9.49 -2.26 1.95
C SER A 33 10.50 -2.25 0.80
N GLU A 34 11.73 -1.80 1.00
CA GLU A 34 12.78 -1.83 -0.02
C GLU A 34 12.93 -3.20 -0.72
N ALA A 35 12.75 -4.30 0.01
CA ALA A 35 12.83 -5.65 -0.54
C ALA A 35 11.61 -6.02 -1.41
N ASP A 36 10.47 -5.38 -1.19
CA ASP A 36 9.21 -5.63 -1.90
C ASP A 36 9.02 -4.73 -3.14
N ARG A 37 9.99 -3.87 -3.46
CA ARG A 37 9.95 -2.88 -4.55
C ARG A 37 9.49 -3.47 -5.89
N ASP A 38 9.95 -4.67 -6.22
CA ASP A 38 9.71 -5.28 -7.52
C ASP A 38 8.58 -6.32 -7.51
N THR A 39 7.84 -6.42 -6.41
CA THR A 39 6.75 -7.40 -6.25
C THR A 39 5.57 -7.10 -7.16
N LEU A 40 4.75 -8.13 -7.41
CA LEU A 40 3.56 -8.01 -8.25
C LEU A 40 2.57 -6.96 -7.73
N ALA A 41 2.38 -6.85 -6.41
CA ALA A 41 1.49 -5.86 -5.83
C ALA A 41 1.92 -4.42 -6.19
N VAL A 42 3.22 -4.12 -6.07
CA VAL A 42 3.76 -2.80 -6.42
C VAL A 42 3.59 -2.50 -7.91
N ARG A 43 3.84 -3.48 -8.78
CA ARG A 43 3.69 -3.32 -10.23
C ARG A 43 2.24 -3.14 -10.68
N LEU A 44 1.27 -3.60 -9.90
CA LEU A 44 -0.16 -3.51 -10.20
C LEU A 44 -0.83 -2.30 -9.55
N ALA A 45 -0.20 -1.64 -8.58
CA ALA A 45 -0.82 -0.51 -7.90
C ALA A 45 -0.92 0.72 -8.82
N ASP A 46 -1.91 1.59 -8.56
CA ASP A 46 -1.99 2.88 -9.25
C ASP A 46 -0.84 3.79 -8.79
N GLU A 47 -0.52 3.72 -7.50
CA GLU A 47 0.63 4.38 -6.89
C GLU A 47 1.31 3.43 -5.88
N ALA A 48 2.59 3.65 -5.61
CA ALA A 48 3.32 2.88 -4.62
C ALA A 48 4.31 3.74 -3.84
N ILE A 49 4.40 3.54 -2.53
CA ILE A 49 5.26 4.30 -1.62
C ILE A 49 6.15 3.35 -0.82
N CYS A 50 7.46 3.62 -0.84
CA CYS A 50 8.42 2.93 0.01
C CYS A 50 8.25 3.42 1.45
N ILE A 51 8.01 2.50 2.39
CA ILE A 51 7.79 2.80 3.82
C ILE A 51 8.96 2.39 4.72
N GLY A 52 10.07 1.94 4.14
CA GLY A 52 11.30 1.64 4.89
C GLY A 52 12.01 0.36 4.43
N PRO A 53 12.99 -0.11 5.23
CA PRO A 53 13.83 -1.24 4.87
C PRO A 53 13.07 -2.58 4.93
N ALA A 54 13.73 -3.64 4.46
CA ALA A 54 13.18 -5.01 4.38
C ALA A 54 12.58 -5.55 5.69
N GLU A 55 13.10 -5.14 6.85
CA GLU A 55 12.60 -5.59 8.14
C GLU A 55 11.20 -5.03 8.41
N ALA A 56 10.20 -5.91 8.55
CA ALA A 56 8.80 -5.53 8.76
C ALA A 56 8.60 -4.62 9.99
N ARG A 57 9.37 -4.80 11.06
CA ARG A 57 9.34 -3.93 12.26
C ARG A 57 9.66 -2.46 11.95
N ARG A 58 10.43 -2.22 10.89
CA ARG A 58 10.88 -0.89 10.47
C ARG A 58 10.14 -0.37 9.25
N SER A 59 9.30 -1.20 8.61
CA SER A 59 8.44 -0.86 7.47
C SER A 59 6.97 -1.10 7.79
N TYR A 60 6.41 -2.27 7.48
CA TYR A 60 4.97 -2.56 7.62
C TYR A 60 4.39 -2.37 9.02
N LEU A 61 5.19 -2.60 10.06
CA LEU A 61 4.78 -2.45 11.46
C LEU A 61 5.19 -1.09 12.06
N ASN A 62 5.75 -0.19 11.24
CA ASN A 62 6.08 1.17 11.63
C ASN A 62 4.86 2.07 11.34
N GLN A 63 3.99 2.25 12.34
CA GLN A 63 2.75 3.01 12.19
C GLN A 63 2.98 4.45 11.71
N PRO A 64 3.96 5.21 12.23
CA PRO A 64 4.29 6.52 11.70
C PRO A 64 4.59 6.52 10.20
N ALA A 65 5.34 5.54 9.69
CA ALA A 65 5.66 5.44 8.26
C ALA A 65 4.42 5.13 7.41
N VAL A 66 3.59 4.19 7.85
CA VAL A 66 2.34 3.82 7.15
C VAL A 66 1.34 4.99 7.14
N ILE A 67 1.14 5.66 8.27
CA ILE A 67 0.25 6.83 8.36
C ILE A 67 0.78 7.97 7.49
N SER A 68 2.09 8.24 7.54
CA SER A 68 2.72 9.26 6.69
C SER A 68 2.51 8.96 5.21
N ALA A 69 2.67 7.70 4.79
CA ALA A 69 2.42 7.27 3.41
C ALA A 69 0.96 7.49 2.99
N ALA A 70 -0.01 7.20 3.86
CA ALA A 70 -1.43 7.46 3.59
C ALA A 70 -1.71 8.96 3.44
N MET A 71 -1.13 9.79 4.31
CA MET A 71 -1.32 11.23 4.30
C MET A 71 -0.73 11.89 3.04
N ILE A 72 0.51 11.59 2.69
CA ILE A 72 1.17 12.20 1.52
C ILE A 72 0.55 11.75 0.19
N SER A 73 -0.05 10.56 0.16
CA SER A 73 -0.79 10.07 -1.00
C SER A 73 -2.26 10.48 -1.02
N ALA A 74 -2.70 11.26 -0.03
CA ALA A 74 -4.08 11.72 0.13
C ALA A 74 -5.11 10.57 0.12
N CYS A 75 -4.82 9.47 0.82
CA CYS A 75 -5.76 8.37 1.00
C CYS A 75 -6.83 8.69 2.05
N ASP A 76 -8.06 8.25 1.81
CA ASP A 76 -9.19 8.39 2.74
C ASP A 76 -9.28 7.22 3.73
N ALA A 77 -8.65 6.09 3.39
CA ALA A 77 -8.70 4.86 4.16
C ALA A 77 -7.37 4.09 4.09
N ILE A 78 -7.17 3.18 5.04
CA ILE A 78 -6.06 2.22 5.07
C ILE A 78 -6.66 0.82 5.21
N HIS A 79 -6.17 -0.13 4.42
CA HIS A 79 -6.46 -1.55 4.54
C HIS A 79 -5.18 -2.36 4.77
#